data_AF-A0A813CFK8-F1
#
_entry.id   AF-A0A813CFK8-F1
#
_cell.length_a   1.000
_cell.length_b   1.000
_cell.length_c   1.000
_cell.angle_alpha   90.00
_cell.angle_beta   90.00
_cell.angle_gamma   90.00
#
_symmetry.space_group_name_H-M   'P 1'
#
loop_
_entity.id
_entity.type
_entity.pdbx_description
1 polymer ?
#
loop_
_entity_poly.entity_id
_entity_poly.type
_entity_poly.pdbx_seq_one_letter_code
_entity_poly.pdbx_strand_id
1 'polypeptide(L)'
;MAEAAASLAAAKTFLAEGAYEEALAKADEAIAAFQKAGNQQMQSQATSTKIDIYLKQKKRPEARAVAAEAAALFKTVNDPKSESKAQLLVAEVCTQTQRYQEAATAGREALRLAKVAGDHAGQ
;
A
#
# COMPACT_ATOMS: atom_id res chain seq x y z
N MET A 1 14.14 9.90 -9.54
CA MET A 1 14.04 8.52 -9.00
C MET A 1 14.77 8.36 -7.68
N ALA A 2 16.03 8.81 -7.55
CA ALA A 2 16.78 8.71 -6.29
C ALA A 2 16.10 9.44 -5.12
N GLU A 3 15.57 10.64 -5.37
CA GLU A 3 14.84 11.42 -4.36
C GLU A 3 13.55 10.75 -3.88
N ALA A 4 12.81 10.07 -4.77
CA ALA A 4 11.59 9.35 -4.40
C ALA A 4 11.88 8.15 -3.48
N ALA A 5 12.95 7.41 -3.78
CA ALA A 5 13.42 6.30 -2.95
C ALA A 5 13.96 6.81 -1.60
N ALA A 6 14.65 7.94 -1.59
CA ALA A 6 15.11 8.59 -0.37
C ALA A 6 13.93 9.05 0.50
N SER A 7 12.89 9.66 -0.08
CA SER A 7 11.67 10.02 0.64
C SER A 7 10.95 8.80 1.22
N LEU A 8 10.89 7.68 0.48
CA LEU A 8 10.34 6.44 1.01
C LEU A 8 11.17 5.89 2.18
N ALA A 9 12.49 5.92 2.08
CA ALA A 9 13.37 5.49 3.17
C ALA A 9 13.20 6.39 4.41
N ALA A 10 13.17 7.71 4.21
CA ALA A 10 12.94 8.68 5.28
C ALA A 10 11.58 8.47 5.96
N ALA A 11 10.52 8.20 5.19
CA ALA A 11 9.19 7.90 5.74
C ALA A 11 9.22 6.69 6.69
N LYS A 12 9.96 5.64 6.34
CA LYS A 12 10.12 4.44 7.18
C LYS A 12 10.95 4.73 8.44
N THR A 13 11.98 5.56 8.33
CA THR A 13 12.80 5.98 9.47
C THR A 13 11.97 6.80 10.46
N PHE A 14 11.27 7.83 9.99
CA PHE A 14 10.40 8.65 10.84
C PHE A 14 9.27 7.83 11.48
N LEU A 15 8.71 6.85 10.75
CA LEU A 15 7.75 5.90 11.30
C LEU A 15 8.33 5.10 12.47
N ALA A 16 9.57 4.62 12.36
CA ALA A 16 10.25 3.89 13.44
C ALA A 16 10.55 4.79 14.65
N GLU A 17 10.80 6.08 14.42
CA GLU A 17 11.01 7.09 15.46
C GLU A 17 9.71 7.60 16.09
N GLY A 18 8.55 7.28 15.51
CA GLY A 18 7.24 7.78 15.95
C GLY A 18 6.92 9.21 15.49
N ALA A 19 7.75 9.79 14.61
CA ALA A 19 7.54 11.09 13.97
C ALA A 19 6.52 10.96 12.83
N TYR A 20 5.25 10.72 13.20
CA TYR A 20 4.22 10.31 12.24
C TYR A 20 3.85 11.39 11.21
N GLU A 21 3.94 12.67 11.55
CA GLU A 21 3.63 13.77 10.63
C GLU A 21 4.71 13.90 9.55
N GLU A 22 5.99 13.89 9.94
CA GLU A 22 7.10 13.84 8.99
C GLU A 22 7.08 12.57 8.14
N ALA A 23 6.74 11.43 8.74
CA ALA A 23 6.60 10.16 8.02
C ALA A 23 5.50 10.24 6.94
N LEU A 24 4.35 10.84 7.26
CA LEU A 24 3.27 11.03 6.29
C LEU A 24 3.67 11.96 5.15
N ALA A 25 4.32 13.09 5.46
CA ALA A 25 4.79 14.02 4.44
C ALA A 25 5.76 13.33 3.46
N LYS A 26 6.72 12.58 4.00
CA LYS A 26 7.70 11.84 3.18
C LYS A 26 7.07 10.71 2.37
N ALA A 27 6.09 10.01 2.93
CA ALA A 27 5.34 8.99 2.21
C ALA A 27 4.55 9.60 1.04
N ASP A 28 3.92 10.76 1.24
CA ASP A 28 3.15 11.46 0.20
C ASP A 28 4.05 11.97 -0.94
N GLU A 29 5.20 12.57 -0.60
CA GLU A 29 6.23 12.95 -1.56
C GLU A 29 6.69 11.75 -2.42
N ALA A 30 6.94 10.60 -1.77
CA ALA A 30 7.32 9.37 -2.46
C ALA A 30 6.21 8.85 -3.37
N ILE A 31 4.95 8.82 -2.91
CA ILE A 31 3.79 8.40 -3.72
C ILE A 31 3.67 9.27 -4.96
N ALA A 32 3.67 10.59 -4.81
CA ALA A 32 3.54 11.54 -5.92
C ALA A 32 4.70 11.39 -6.93
N ALA A 33 5.93 11.19 -6.44
CA ALA A 33 7.09 11.02 -7.30
C ALA A 33 7.06 9.68 -8.06
N PHE A 34 6.67 8.58 -7.40
CA PHE A 34 6.55 7.27 -8.07
C PHE A 34 5.37 7.22 -9.04
N GLN A 35 4.28 7.91 -8.74
CA GLN A 35 3.16 8.08 -9.66
C GLN A 35 3.59 8.81 -10.94
N LYS A 36 4.29 9.95 -10.80
CA LYS A 36 4.84 10.69 -11.96
C LYS A 36 5.85 9.87 -12.77
N ALA A 37 6.61 9.00 -12.11
CA ALA A 37 7.58 8.12 -12.75
C ALA A 37 6.96 6.83 -13.34
N GLY A 38 5.65 6.59 -13.16
CA GLY A 38 5.00 5.35 -13.56
C GLY A 38 5.48 4.11 -12.81
N ASN A 39 6.19 4.26 -11.68
CA ASN A 39 6.75 3.15 -10.92
C ASN A 39 5.74 2.66 -9.87
N GLN A 40 4.80 1.84 -10.32
CA GLN A 40 3.70 1.35 -9.50
C GLN A 40 4.12 0.46 -8.33
N GLN A 41 5.16 -0.37 -8.52
CA GLN A 41 5.70 -1.21 -7.46
C GLN A 41 6.19 -0.36 -6.28
N MET A 42 6.86 0.75 -6.57
CA MET A 42 7.37 1.66 -5.54
C MET A 42 6.27 2.56 -4.98
N GLN A 43 5.31 3.00 -5.82
CA GLN A 43 4.12 3.70 -5.36
C GLN A 43 3.31 2.86 -4.36
N SER A 44 3.13 1.56 -4.65
CA SER A 44 2.46 0.60 -3.76
C SER A 44 3.18 0.52 -2.41
N GLN A 45 4.51 0.40 -2.42
CA GLN A 45 5.31 0.38 -1.19
C GLN A 45 5.17 1.67 -0.37
N ALA A 46 5.21 2.84 -1.01
CA ALA A 46 5.04 4.12 -0.32
C ALA A 46 3.63 4.26 0.27
N THR A 47 2.63 3.76 -0.45
CA THR A 47 1.23 3.71 0.04
C THR A 47 1.09 2.76 1.21
N SER A 48 1.76 1.60 1.21
CA SER A 48 1.82 0.69 2.37
C SER A 48 2.41 1.38 3.60
N THR A 49 3.50 2.14 3.43
CA THR A 49 4.10 2.91 4.53
C THR A 49 3.13 3.95 5.08
N LYS A 50 2.40 4.68 4.22
CA LYS A 50 1.34 5.62 4.62
C LYS A 50 0.25 4.93 5.45
N ILE A 51 -0.18 3.74 5.03
CA ILE A 51 -1.17 2.93 5.76
C ILE A 51 -0.64 2.53 7.14
N ASP A 52 0.59 2.02 7.24
CA ASP A 52 1.19 1.64 8.53
C ASP A 52 1.26 2.84 9.49
N ILE A 53 1.67 4.01 9.00
CA ILE A 53 1.70 5.25 9.79
C ILE A 53 0.32 5.57 10.38
N TYR A 54 -0.76 5.47 9.59
CA TYR A 54 -2.12 5.68 10.10
C TYR A 54 -2.55 4.61 11.11
N LEU A 55 -2.18 3.34 10.89
CA LEU A 55 -2.46 2.26 11.84
C LEU A 55 -1.75 2.47 13.18
N LYS A 56 -0.48 2.89 13.17
CA LYS A 56 0.28 3.24 14.38
C LYS A 56 -0.33 4.42 15.14
N GLN A 57 -0.85 5.41 14.42
CA GLN A 57 -1.61 6.52 15.00
C GLN A 57 -3.02 6.13 15.48
N LYS A 58 -3.44 4.86 15.35
CA LYS A 58 -4.81 4.39 15.60
C LYS A 58 -5.88 5.09 14.74
N LYS A 59 -5.45 5.75 13.66
CA LYS A 59 -6.25 6.41 12.62
C LYS A 59 -6.76 5.40 11.60
N ARG A 60 -7.52 4.43 12.12
CA ARG A 60 -8.12 3.32 11.37
C ARG A 60 -8.99 3.75 10.18
N PRO A 61 -9.86 4.78 10.27
CA PRO A 61 -10.66 5.18 9.12
C PRO A 61 -9.79 5.75 7.99
N GLU A 62 -8.77 6.55 8.30
CA GLU A 62 -7.83 7.05 7.30
C GLU A 62 -7.02 5.93 6.66
N ALA A 63 -6.50 4.98 7.45
CA ALA A 63 -5.79 3.80 6.92
C ALA A 63 -6.64 3.02 5.91
N ARG A 64 -7.94 2.87 6.21
CA ARG A 64 -8.89 2.18 5.33
C ARG A 64 -9.15 2.96 4.05
N ALA A 65 -9.32 4.28 4.14
CA ALA A 65 -9.53 5.13 2.97
C ALA A 65 -8.34 5.02 2.01
N VAL A 66 -7.11 5.10 2.53
CA VAL A 66 -5.89 4.97 1.74
C VAL A 66 -5.77 3.56 1.13
N ALA A 67 -6.08 2.50 1.88
CA ALA A 67 -6.04 1.14 1.36
C ALA A 67 -7.06 0.90 0.24
N ALA A 68 -8.27 1.47 0.36
CA ALA A 68 -9.31 1.39 -0.67
C ALA A 68 -8.93 2.16 -1.94
N GLU A 69 -8.36 3.36 -1.78
CA GLU A 69 -7.85 4.16 -2.90
C GLU A 69 -6.71 3.43 -3.63
N ALA A 70 -5.77 2.85 -2.88
CA ALA A 70 -4.70 2.04 -3.43
C ALA A 70 -5.25 0.87 -4.26
N ALA A 71 -6.21 0.11 -3.70
CA ALA A 71 -6.82 -1.01 -4.40
C ALA A 71 -7.53 -0.57 -5.70
N ALA A 72 -8.25 0.54 -5.67
CA ALA A 72 -8.90 1.10 -6.86
C ALA A 72 -7.87 1.53 -7.92
N LEU A 73 -6.80 2.20 -7.50
CA LEU A 73 -5.74 2.65 -8.38
C LEU A 73 -5.05 1.46 -9.06
N PHE A 74 -4.60 0.46 -8.31
CA PHE A 74 -3.85 -0.66 -8.89
C PHE A 74 -4.72 -1.58 -9.76
N LYS A 75 -6.03 -1.63 -9.53
CA LYS A 75 -6.98 -2.33 -10.42
C LYS A 75 -7.04 -1.69 -11.81
N THR A 76 -6.88 -0.38 -11.93
CA THR A 76 -6.97 0.30 -13.24
C THR A 76 -5.79 0.00 -14.17
N VAL A 77 -4.66 -0.47 -13.63
CA VAL A 77 -3.41 -0.53 -14.39
C VAL A 77 -3.06 -1.92 -14.91
N ASN A 78 -3.98 -2.90 -14.81
CA ASN A 78 -3.78 -4.27 -15.32
C ASN A 78 -2.47 -4.94 -14.81
N ASP A 79 -1.95 -4.54 -13.64
CA ASP A 79 -0.81 -5.19 -13.00
C ASP A 79 -1.30 -6.06 -11.83
N PRO A 80 -1.54 -7.37 -12.06
CA PRO A 80 -2.13 -8.25 -11.05
C PRO A 80 -1.24 -8.40 -9.81
N LYS A 81 0.08 -8.17 -9.92
CA LYS A 81 1.01 -8.23 -8.80
C LYS A 81 0.85 -7.03 -7.85
N SER A 82 0.74 -5.81 -8.39
CA SER A 82 0.50 -4.61 -7.58
C SER A 82 -0.92 -4.58 -7.02
N GLU A 83 -1.91 -5.06 -7.79
CA GLU A 83 -3.29 -5.21 -7.31
C GLU A 83 -3.37 -6.22 -6.15
N SER A 84 -2.70 -7.37 -6.26
CA SER A 84 -2.61 -8.37 -5.18
C SER A 84 -2.04 -7.77 -3.89
N LYS A 85 -0.92 -7.03 -4.00
CA LYS A 85 -0.32 -6.32 -2.85
C LYS A 85 -1.28 -5.32 -2.22
N ALA A 86 -2.02 -4.56 -3.03
CA ALA A 86 -3.00 -3.60 -2.52
C ALA A 86 -4.14 -4.28 -1.76
N GLN A 87 -4.64 -5.41 -2.27
CA GLN A 87 -5.66 -6.22 -1.61
C GLN A 87 -5.16 -6.81 -0.28
N LEU A 88 -3.88 -7.19 -0.18
CA LEU A 88 -3.29 -7.60 1.09
C LEU A 88 -3.27 -6.47 2.12
N LEU A 89 -2.97 -5.23 1.71
CA LEU A 89 -3.01 -4.07 2.61
C LEU A 89 -4.43 -3.81 3.13
N VAL A 90 -5.44 -3.93 2.26
CA VAL A 90 -6.85 -3.83 2.68
C VAL A 90 -7.19 -4.93 3.69
N ALA A 91 -6.73 -6.16 3.46
CA ALA A 91 -6.96 -7.28 4.36
C ALA A 91 -6.30 -7.08 5.73
N GLU A 92 -5.07 -6.56 5.75
CA GLU A 92 -4.33 -6.24 6.97
C GLU A 92 -5.04 -5.15 7.78
N VAL A 93 -5.42 -4.05 7.14
CA VAL A 93 -6.19 -2.97 7.78
C VAL A 93 -7.52 -3.51 8.33
N CYS A 94 -8.24 -4.32 7.56
CA CYS A 94 -9.51 -4.92 8.01
C CYS A 94 -9.30 -5.87 9.22
N THR A 95 -8.18 -6.61 9.25
CA THR A 95 -7.83 -7.47 10.39
C THR A 95 -7.53 -6.65 11.64
N GLN A 96 -6.75 -5.58 11.52
CA GLN A 96 -6.42 -4.67 12.63
C GLN A 96 -7.62 -3.83 13.12
N THR A 97 -8.68 -3.78 12.33
CA THR A 97 -9.96 -3.14 12.68
C THR A 97 -11.06 -4.12 13.08
N GLN A 98 -10.73 -5.41 13.27
CA GLN A 98 -11.67 -6.49 13.64
C GLN A 98 -12.79 -6.74 12.62
N ARG A 99 -12.60 -6.35 11.36
CA ARG A 99 -13.54 -6.53 10.24
C ARG A 99 -13.15 -7.76 9.44
N TYR A 100 -13.22 -8.91 10.11
CA TYR A 100 -12.66 -10.17 9.60
C TYR A 100 -13.32 -10.66 8.30
N GLN A 101 -14.61 -10.38 8.08
CA GLN A 101 -15.28 -10.75 6.83
C GLN A 101 -14.69 -9.99 5.63
N GLU A 102 -14.47 -8.68 5.75
CA GLU A 102 -13.83 -7.88 4.70
C GLU A 102 -12.37 -8.25 4.51
N ALA A 103 -11.65 -8.55 5.60
CA ALA A 103 -10.30 -9.07 5.51
C ALA A 103 -10.22 -10.38 4.71
N ALA A 104 -11.15 -11.31 4.96
CA ALA A 104 -11.22 -12.58 4.24
C ALA A 104 -11.59 -12.41 2.76
N THR A 105 -12.40 -11.41 2.41
CA THR A 105 -12.71 -11.08 1.02
C THR A 105 -11.50 -10.49 0.31
N ALA A 106 -10.86 -9.49 0.91
CA ALA A 106 -9.67 -8.85 0.35
C ALA A 106 -8.49 -9.84 0.22
N GLY A 107 -8.27 -10.70 1.22
CA GLY A 107 -7.25 -11.75 1.17
C GLY A 107 -7.51 -12.80 0.08
N ARG A 108 -8.78 -13.14 -0.17
CA ARG A 108 -9.15 -14.05 -1.27
C ARG A 108 -8.88 -13.43 -2.65
N GLU A 109 -9.22 -12.16 -2.84
CA GLU A 109 -8.91 -11.46 -4.07
C GLU A 109 -7.40 -11.32 -4.27
N ALA A 110 -6.64 -10.98 -3.22
CA ALA A 110 -5.19 -10.94 -3.27
C ALA A 110 -4.58 -12.28 -3.73
N LEU A 111 -5.07 -13.40 -3.18
CA LEU A 111 -4.63 -14.74 -3.56
C LEU A 111 -4.98 -15.06 -5.03
N ARG A 112 -6.19 -14.71 -5.48
CA ARG A 112 -6.62 -14.90 -6.86
C ARG A 112 -5.70 -14.15 -7.83
N LEU A 113 -5.40 -12.89 -7.52
CA LEU A 113 -4.52 -12.02 -8.31
C LEU A 113 -3.07 -12.51 -8.31
N ALA A 114 -2.57 -12.98 -7.16
CA ALA A 114 -1.22 -13.56 -7.07
C ALA A 114 -1.08 -14.83 -7.93
N LYS A 115 -2.12 -15.67 -7.99
CA LYS A 115 -2.14 -16.84 -8.87
C LYS A 115 -2.09 -16.42 -10.34
N VAL A 116 -2.92 -15.46 -10.76
CA VAL A 116 -2.91 -14.95 -12.14
C VAL A 116 -1.53 -14.37 -12.50
N ALA A 117 -0.91 -13.59 -11.60
CA ALA A 117 0.42 -13.05 -11.82
C ALA A 117 1.52 -14.13 -11.90
N GLY A 118 1.39 -15.22 -11.14
CA GLY A 118 2.33 -16.35 -11.16
C GLY A 118 2.16 -17.25 -12.37
N ASP A 119 0.93 -17.45 -12.85
CA ASP A 119 0.60 -18.26 -14.03
C ASP A 119 1.12 -17.62 -15.33
N HIS A 120 1.10 -16.28 -15.39
CA HIS A 120 1.69 -15.51 -16.50
C HIS A 120 3.23 -15.46 -16.50
N ALA A 121 3.89 -15.83 -15.41
CA ALA A 121 5.36 -15.90 -15.35
C ALA A 121 5.92 -17.28 -15.72
N GLY A 122 5.04 -18.29 -15.85
CA GLY A 122 5.39 -19.69 -16.14
C GLY A 122 5.05 -20.18 -17.56
N GLN A 123 4.58 -19.29 -18.44
CA GLN A 123 4.33 -19.55 -19.88
C GLN A 123 5.27 -18.68 -20.71
#